data_AF-A0A8S4F0A6-F1
#
_entry.id   AF-A0A8S4F0A6-F1
#
_cell.length_a   1.000
_cell.length_b   1.000
_cell.length_c   1.000
_cell.angle_alpha   90.00
_cell.angle_beta   90.00
_cell.angle_gamma   90.00
#
_symmetry.space_group_name_H-M   'P 1'
#
loop_
_entity.id
_entity.type
_entity.pdbx_description
1 polymer ?
#
loop_
_entity_poly.entity_id
_entity_poly.type
_entity_poly.pdbx_seq_one_letter_code
_entity_poly.pdbx_strand_id
1 'polypeptide(L)'
;MARVLLFAVVLLSVHQVFGRDCSNVNSIVNCNECIRCGGYWCNKPEPGTPHCSLQADSWCPRDLETLDSVPDLTVPGTILSAVSFETNARVGATNRKLVHYSSSLEQKANIVIKNTTQNQDITLQTSTQCDENNCTVSIDVTPGKDFCTSNAGSAEYINARITFESIEEAVELKYHVPCACECSKKLPELSATICNSHGDYSCGACSCYKDWKGEFCEESDCGHDRGDVSCMSPINNLDCSGNGYCGGPCQTCQCYTDRPGSQYFERENNCVDLCQHINSYCDSCLQFPSEERCQDCQDLLFTPFNATALKSKDSQFRDVWVRCNETVGGCYKEYSAMRDASGDIVVMITASCDGIVAGAIVGTFRITIPVILGIIGFVAATAAAAGYLAYRARAPPLPLMDPQYTNIGAEDCTGVNPLYKPPTSSFINPTYRK
;
A
#
# COMPACT_ATOMS: atom_id res chain seq x y z
N MET A 1 2.67 -50.32 13.81
CA MET A 1 1.89 -49.74 12.71
C MET A 1 1.00 -48.68 13.35
N ALA A 2 1.06 -47.38 13.12
CA ALA A 2 1.58 -46.59 12.01
C ALA A 2 2.30 -45.33 12.54
N ARG A 3 3.45 -45.02 11.94
CA ARG A 3 4.01 -43.66 11.85
C ARG A 3 3.46 -43.04 10.55
N VAL A 4 3.58 -41.72 10.42
CA VAL A 4 3.26 -40.88 9.24
C VAL A 4 1.87 -40.23 9.33
N LEU A 5 1.84 -38.97 9.78
CA LEU A 5 0.94 -37.89 9.33
C LEU A 5 1.15 -36.66 10.23
N LEU A 6 2.30 -36.00 10.07
CA LEU A 6 2.58 -34.70 10.73
C LEU A 6 3.62 -33.92 9.92
N PHE A 7 3.38 -33.78 8.61
CA PHE A 7 4.17 -32.94 7.70
C PHE A 7 3.29 -32.49 6.53
N ALA A 8 2.21 -31.75 6.81
CA ALA A 8 1.34 -31.25 5.74
C ALA A 8 0.53 -29.98 6.10
N VAL A 9 1.02 -29.05 6.93
CA VAL A 9 0.40 -27.71 7.05
C VAL A 9 1.43 -26.65 7.45
N VAL A 10 2.54 -26.52 6.72
CA VAL A 10 3.40 -25.31 6.75
C VAL A 10 4.00 -25.06 5.37
N LEU A 11 3.15 -25.05 4.34
CA LEU A 11 3.50 -24.58 3.01
C LEU A 11 2.25 -23.93 2.44
N LEU A 12 2.23 -22.60 2.45
CA LEU A 12 1.45 -21.66 1.61
C LEU A 12 1.22 -20.34 2.35
N SER A 13 2.30 -19.74 2.85
CA SER A 13 2.45 -18.28 2.81
C SER A 13 3.63 -17.96 1.90
N VAL A 14 3.57 -18.52 0.68
CA VAL A 14 4.22 -17.89 -0.45
C VAL A 14 3.50 -16.56 -0.57
N HIS A 15 4.12 -15.51 -0.04
CA HIS A 15 3.80 -14.17 -0.45
C HIS A 15 3.78 -14.25 -1.98
N GLN A 16 2.62 -14.03 -2.58
CA GLN A 16 2.62 -13.66 -3.97
C GLN A 16 3.52 -12.43 -4.03
N VAL A 17 4.76 -12.64 -4.46
CA VAL A 17 5.53 -11.58 -5.09
C VAL A 17 4.65 -11.25 -6.26
N PHE A 18 3.80 -10.23 -6.10
CA PHE A 18 2.99 -9.71 -7.18
C PHE A 18 3.99 -9.40 -8.29
N GLY A 19 4.06 -10.28 -9.29
CA GLY A 19 4.83 -10.00 -10.49
C GLY A 19 4.31 -8.67 -11.02
N ARG A 20 5.22 -7.78 -11.41
CA ARG A 20 4.83 -6.49 -11.97
C ARG A 20 3.93 -6.77 -13.18
N ASP A 21 2.69 -6.29 -13.13
CA ASP A 21 1.77 -6.47 -14.25
C ASP A 21 2.13 -5.51 -15.39
N CYS A 22 2.96 -6.00 -16.30
CA CYS A 22 3.32 -5.32 -17.54
C CYS A 22 2.44 -5.77 -18.73
N SER A 23 1.25 -6.33 -18.49
CA SER A 23 0.35 -6.78 -19.57
C SER A 23 -0.26 -5.61 -20.34
N ASN A 24 -0.60 -4.52 -19.65
CA ASN A 24 -1.10 -3.28 -20.25
C ASN A 24 -0.19 -2.10 -19.91
N VAL A 25 0.89 -1.96 -20.67
CA VAL A 25 1.89 -0.91 -20.46
C VAL A 25 1.31 0.50 -20.68
N ASN A 26 0.31 0.65 -21.55
CA ASN A 26 -0.28 1.93 -21.87
C ASN A 26 -1.13 2.53 -20.73
N SER A 27 -1.58 1.72 -19.77
CA SER A 27 -2.30 2.23 -18.58
C SER A 27 -1.36 2.63 -17.44
N ILE A 28 -0.05 2.47 -17.59
CA ILE A 28 0.91 2.83 -16.56
C ILE A 28 1.06 4.36 -16.51
N VAL A 29 0.69 4.94 -15.38
CA VAL A 29 0.77 6.40 -15.10
C VAL A 29 1.95 6.77 -14.21
N ASN A 30 2.87 5.84 -13.97
CA ASN A 30 4.11 6.08 -13.23
C ASN A 30 5.33 5.81 -14.12
N CYS A 31 6.20 6.82 -14.26
CA CYS A 31 7.38 6.74 -15.11
C CYS A 31 8.31 5.58 -14.76
N ASN A 32 8.62 5.39 -13.48
CA ASN A 32 9.55 4.35 -13.05
C ASN A 32 8.98 2.94 -13.34
N GLU A 33 7.69 2.73 -13.07
CA GLU A 33 7.02 1.47 -13.42
C GLU A 33 7.03 1.22 -14.95
N CYS A 34 6.88 2.27 -15.76
CA CYS A 34 6.97 2.19 -17.22
C CYS A 34 8.34 1.67 -17.67
N ILE A 35 9.44 2.29 -17.19
CA ILE A 35 10.80 1.90 -17.54
C ILE A 35 11.11 0.47 -17.10
N ARG A 36 10.60 0.07 -15.93
CA ARG A 36 10.77 -1.29 -15.39
C ARG A 36 9.96 -2.34 -16.16
N CYS A 37 8.93 -1.94 -16.91
CA CYS A 37 8.27 -2.80 -17.89
C CYS A 37 9.00 -2.85 -19.25
N GLY A 38 10.11 -2.14 -19.42
CA GLY A 38 10.77 -1.97 -20.71
C GLY A 38 10.08 -0.95 -21.63
N GLY A 39 9.28 -0.05 -21.05
CA GLY A 39 8.57 1.02 -21.75
C GLY A 39 9.40 2.28 -21.94
N TYR A 40 8.91 3.17 -22.80
CA TYR A 40 9.37 4.53 -23.05
C TYR A 40 8.36 5.48 -22.42
N TRP A 41 8.84 6.51 -21.73
CA TRP A 41 7.99 7.49 -21.07
C TRP A 41 7.97 8.82 -21.80
N CYS A 42 6.78 9.40 -21.96
CA CYS A 42 6.61 10.75 -22.46
C CYS A 42 6.16 11.68 -21.32
N ASN A 43 6.92 12.76 -21.08
CA ASN A 43 6.55 13.74 -20.06
C ASN A 43 5.35 14.60 -20.48
N LYS A 44 5.11 14.75 -21.78
CA LYS A 44 3.98 15.55 -22.31
C LYS A 44 3.39 14.86 -23.54
N PRO A 45 2.58 13.81 -23.34
CA PRO A 45 1.85 13.17 -24.42
C PRO A 45 0.87 14.15 -25.09
N GLU A 46 0.48 13.85 -26.32
CA GLU A 46 -0.68 14.51 -26.92
C GLU A 46 -1.96 14.11 -26.16
N PRO A 47 -2.98 14.99 -26.06
CA PRO A 47 -4.20 14.68 -25.33
C PRO A 47 -4.83 13.35 -25.78
N GLY A 48 -5.14 12.48 -24.82
CA GLY A 48 -5.69 11.15 -25.09
C GLY A 48 -4.67 10.07 -25.50
N THR A 49 -3.38 10.38 -25.49
CA THR A 49 -2.30 9.39 -25.69
C THR A 49 -1.66 9.00 -24.34
N PRO A 50 -1.24 7.73 -24.16
CA PRO A 50 -0.73 7.25 -22.87
C PRO A 50 0.68 7.77 -22.60
N HIS A 51 1.06 8.03 -21.34
CA HIS A 51 2.43 8.42 -20.98
C HIS A 51 3.48 7.31 -21.16
N CYS A 52 3.07 6.05 -21.25
CA CYS A 52 3.97 4.92 -21.37
C CYS A 52 3.68 4.11 -22.64
N SER A 53 4.72 3.73 -23.37
CA SER A 53 4.61 2.91 -24.59
C SER A 53 5.79 1.94 -24.73
N LEU A 54 5.56 0.76 -25.30
CA LEU A 54 6.65 -0.17 -25.66
C LEU A 54 7.43 0.27 -26.91
N GLN A 55 6.87 1.19 -27.70
CA GLN A 55 7.44 1.68 -28.95
C GLN A 55 7.88 3.14 -28.80
N ALA A 56 9.07 3.47 -29.31
CA ALA A 56 9.60 4.84 -29.34
C ALA A 56 9.10 5.62 -30.58
N ASP A 57 7.92 5.28 -31.09
CA ASP A 57 7.37 5.88 -32.30
C ASP A 57 7.14 7.39 -32.11
N SER A 58 6.81 8.11 -33.17
CA SER A 58 6.67 9.58 -33.19
C SER A 58 5.57 10.17 -32.28
N TRP A 59 5.02 9.39 -31.36
CA TRP A 59 3.98 9.78 -30.40
C TRP A 59 4.49 10.74 -29.31
N CYS A 60 5.80 10.78 -29.08
CA CYS A 60 6.44 11.72 -28.15
C CYS A 60 7.67 12.39 -28.77
N PRO A 61 7.49 13.36 -29.69
CA PRO A 61 8.59 13.86 -30.52
C PRO A 61 9.55 14.82 -29.79
N ARG A 62 9.15 15.43 -28.66
CA ARG A 62 9.95 16.47 -27.98
C ARG A 62 10.12 16.29 -26.48
N ASP A 63 9.27 15.50 -25.84
CA ASP A 63 9.20 15.39 -24.39
C ASP A 63 9.48 13.96 -23.90
N LEU A 64 10.18 13.16 -24.72
CA LEU A 64 10.60 11.82 -24.36
C LEU A 64 11.55 11.89 -23.17
N GLU A 65 11.29 11.07 -22.17
CA GLU A 65 12.11 11.02 -20.98
C GLU A 65 13.52 10.52 -21.28
N THR A 66 14.49 11.26 -20.77
CA THR A 66 15.89 10.85 -20.78
C THR A 66 16.16 9.93 -19.62
N LEU A 67 16.85 8.81 -19.87
CA LEU A 67 17.31 7.91 -18.81
C LEU A 67 18.76 8.22 -18.47
N ASP A 68 19.15 7.94 -17.21
CA ASP A 68 20.56 7.92 -16.83
C ASP A 68 21.29 6.96 -17.76
N SER A 69 22.28 7.46 -18.49
CA SER A 69 23.00 6.68 -19.47
C SER A 69 24.47 7.00 -19.40
N VAL A 70 25.29 5.97 -19.52
CA VAL A 70 26.74 6.13 -19.62
C VAL A 70 27.17 6.13 -21.09
N PRO A 71 28.26 6.82 -21.46
CA PRO A 71 28.82 6.71 -22.79
C PRO A 71 29.36 5.28 -23.02
N ASP A 72 29.17 4.78 -24.24
CA ASP A 72 29.73 3.49 -24.65
C ASP A 72 31.27 3.55 -24.63
N LEU A 73 31.88 2.65 -23.86
CA LEU A 73 33.33 2.49 -23.76
C LEU A 73 33.71 1.08 -24.20
N THR A 74 34.70 0.99 -25.09
CA THR A 74 35.27 -0.29 -25.53
C THR A 74 36.78 -0.23 -25.37
N VAL A 75 37.35 -1.24 -24.71
CA VAL A 75 38.80 -1.39 -24.55
C VAL A 75 39.29 -2.51 -25.46
N PRO A 76 40.21 -2.24 -26.42
CA PRO A 76 40.74 -3.26 -27.31
C PRO A 76 41.68 -4.23 -26.58
N GLY A 77 41.70 -5.49 -27.04
CA GLY A 77 42.64 -6.51 -26.61
C GLY A 77 43.86 -6.61 -27.52
N THR A 78 44.73 -7.58 -27.21
CA THR A 78 45.86 -7.99 -28.06
C THR A 78 45.48 -9.10 -29.03
N ILE A 79 44.56 -9.99 -28.63
CA ILE A 79 44.05 -11.09 -29.47
C ILE A 79 42.61 -10.80 -29.89
N LEU A 80 41.78 -10.40 -28.94
CA LEU A 80 40.38 -10.04 -29.13
C LEU A 80 40.27 -8.58 -29.56
N SER A 81 39.30 -8.27 -30.44
CA SER A 81 39.00 -6.89 -30.83
C SER A 81 38.57 -6.03 -29.65
N ALA A 82 38.06 -6.64 -28.58
CA ALA A 82 37.69 -5.98 -27.34
C ALA A 82 37.83 -6.93 -26.14
N VAL A 83 38.40 -6.43 -25.06
CA VAL A 83 38.51 -7.11 -23.75
C VAL A 83 37.63 -6.46 -22.68
N SER A 84 37.04 -5.29 -22.96
CA SER A 84 36.03 -4.71 -22.09
C SER A 84 34.99 -3.89 -22.84
N PHE A 85 33.74 -3.98 -22.41
CA PHE A 85 32.65 -3.11 -22.81
C PHE A 85 31.97 -2.51 -21.57
N GLU A 86 31.73 -1.21 -21.61
CA GLU A 86 30.79 -0.51 -20.72
C GLU A 86 29.75 0.20 -21.58
N THR A 87 28.47 -0.06 -21.34
CA THR A 87 27.36 0.34 -22.21
C THR A 87 26.06 0.33 -21.42
N ASN A 88 24.98 0.87 -22.00
CA ASN A 88 23.64 0.75 -21.43
C ASN A 88 22.93 -0.53 -21.91
N ALA A 89 22.03 -1.06 -21.09
CA ALA A 89 21.08 -2.10 -21.43
C ALA A 89 19.68 -1.73 -20.96
N ARG A 90 18.68 -2.02 -21.80
CA ARG A 90 17.29 -1.75 -21.47
C ARG A 90 16.56 -3.01 -21.05
N VAL A 91 15.69 -2.88 -20.06
CA VAL A 91 14.80 -3.95 -19.60
C VAL A 91 13.93 -4.45 -20.76
N GLY A 92 13.86 -5.77 -20.92
CA GLY A 92 13.10 -6.46 -21.96
C GLY A 92 13.68 -6.36 -23.37
N ALA A 93 14.83 -5.69 -23.56
CA ALA A 93 15.48 -5.55 -24.86
C ALA A 93 16.81 -6.30 -24.89
N THR A 94 17.10 -6.96 -26.01
CA THR A 94 18.37 -7.65 -26.23
C THR A 94 19.45 -6.67 -26.65
N ASN A 95 20.53 -6.62 -25.87
CA ASN A 95 21.70 -5.79 -26.12
C ASN A 95 22.80 -6.69 -26.66
N ARG A 96 23.14 -6.51 -27.93
CA ARG A 96 24.14 -7.31 -28.64
C ARG A 96 25.48 -6.60 -28.71
N LYS A 97 26.55 -7.28 -28.31
CA LYS A 97 27.94 -6.87 -28.57
C LYS A 97 28.67 -7.93 -29.36
N LEU A 98 29.63 -7.51 -30.18
CA LEU A 98 30.40 -8.36 -31.06
C LEU A 98 31.88 -8.29 -30.67
N VAL A 99 32.52 -9.45 -30.58
CA VAL A 99 33.96 -9.57 -30.36
C VAL A 99 34.55 -10.37 -31.50
N HIS A 100 35.58 -9.85 -32.13
CA HIS A 100 36.27 -10.50 -33.24
C HIS A 100 37.63 -11.03 -32.80
N TYR A 101 38.04 -12.16 -33.37
CA TYR A 101 39.38 -12.71 -33.19
C TYR A 101 39.81 -13.48 -34.44
N SER A 102 41.11 -13.54 -34.70
CA SER A 102 41.66 -14.25 -35.86
C SER A 102 42.01 -15.69 -35.50
N SER A 103 41.21 -16.64 -35.98
CA SER A 103 41.45 -18.09 -35.86
C SER A 103 40.62 -18.83 -36.89
N SER A 104 41.07 -20.02 -37.29
CA SER A 104 40.27 -20.99 -38.05
C SER A 104 39.46 -21.94 -37.16
N LEU A 105 39.70 -21.91 -35.84
CA LEU A 105 38.99 -22.76 -34.88
C LEU A 105 37.97 -21.96 -34.08
N GLU A 106 36.71 -22.41 -34.15
CA GLU A 106 35.63 -21.88 -33.33
C GLU A 106 35.93 -22.07 -31.84
N GLN A 107 35.89 -20.98 -31.08
CA GLN A 107 36.09 -20.99 -29.64
C GLN A 107 34.74 -20.96 -28.94
N LYS A 108 34.52 -21.90 -28.03
CA LYS A 108 33.35 -21.87 -27.16
C LYS A 108 33.51 -20.75 -26.14
N ALA A 109 32.61 -19.78 -26.19
CA ALA A 109 32.50 -18.71 -25.21
C ALA A 109 31.71 -19.20 -23.99
N ASN A 110 32.20 -18.95 -22.79
CA ASN A 110 31.48 -19.16 -21.54
C ASN A 110 31.26 -17.81 -20.87
N ILE A 111 30.00 -17.44 -20.63
CA ILE A 111 29.62 -16.19 -19.99
C ILE A 111 29.13 -16.45 -18.57
N VAL A 112 29.64 -15.68 -17.62
CA VAL A 112 29.27 -15.76 -16.20
C VAL A 112 28.96 -14.36 -15.68
N ILE A 113 27.82 -14.21 -15.00
CA ILE A 113 27.51 -12.99 -14.24
C ILE A 113 28.41 -12.96 -13.00
N LYS A 114 29.21 -11.90 -12.86
CA LYS A 114 30.05 -11.68 -11.68
C LYS A 114 29.22 -11.13 -10.53
N ASN A 115 28.51 -10.03 -10.77
CA ASN A 115 27.59 -9.42 -9.82
C ASN A 115 26.58 -8.51 -10.55
N THR A 116 25.50 -8.24 -9.84
CA THR A 116 24.41 -7.33 -10.23
C THR A 116 24.01 -6.54 -8.99
N THR A 117 23.46 -5.34 -9.17
CA THR A 117 22.90 -4.55 -8.09
C THR A 117 21.45 -4.90 -7.77
N GLN A 118 20.77 -5.61 -8.69
CA GLN A 118 19.37 -5.98 -8.57
C GLN A 118 19.17 -7.50 -8.69
N ASN A 119 17.97 -7.94 -9.07
CA ASN A 119 17.64 -9.36 -9.23
C ASN A 119 18.47 -10.02 -10.35
N GLN A 120 18.44 -11.36 -10.37
CA GLN A 120 19.14 -12.18 -11.36
C GLN A 120 18.27 -12.53 -12.58
N ASP A 121 17.16 -11.82 -12.80
CA ASP A 121 16.32 -11.99 -13.99
C ASP A 121 17.04 -11.39 -15.21
N ILE A 122 18.01 -12.13 -15.74
CA ILE A 122 18.90 -11.72 -16.82
C ILE A 122 19.11 -12.92 -17.73
N THR A 123 18.78 -12.77 -19.01
CA THR A 123 19.08 -13.78 -20.02
C THR A 123 20.40 -13.45 -20.70
N LEU A 124 21.29 -14.44 -20.76
CA LEU A 124 22.59 -14.35 -21.41
C LEU A 124 22.70 -15.42 -22.49
N GLN A 125 23.09 -15.02 -23.69
CA GLN A 125 23.34 -15.93 -24.80
C GLN A 125 24.64 -15.55 -25.50
N THR A 126 25.39 -16.57 -25.93
CA THR A 126 26.58 -16.38 -26.75
C THR A 126 26.54 -17.31 -27.95
N SER A 127 27.03 -16.84 -29.09
CA SER A 127 27.20 -17.66 -30.28
C SER A 127 28.47 -17.24 -31.00
N THR A 128 29.18 -18.20 -31.60
CA THR A 128 30.39 -17.95 -32.36
C THR A 128 30.14 -18.32 -33.82
N GLN A 129 30.60 -17.49 -34.74
CA GLN A 129 30.57 -17.75 -36.18
C GLN A 129 31.94 -17.45 -36.76
N CYS A 130 32.51 -18.37 -37.53
CA CYS A 130 33.82 -18.21 -38.15
C CYS A 130 33.69 -18.26 -39.67
N ASP A 131 34.37 -17.33 -40.34
CA ASP A 131 34.55 -17.31 -41.78
C ASP A 131 36.05 -17.34 -42.10
N GLU A 132 36.49 -18.44 -42.70
CA GLU A 132 37.89 -18.79 -42.96
C GLU A 132 38.80 -18.69 -41.72
N ASN A 133 39.35 -17.50 -41.47
CA ASN A 133 40.31 -17.19 -40.39
C ASN A 133 39.82 -16.10 -39.44
N ASN A 134 38.58 -15.61 -39.60
CA ASN A 134 38.02 -14.56 -38.76
C ASN A 134 36.76 -15.08 -38.08
N CYS A 135 36.78 -15.06 -36.75
CA CYS A 135 35.66 -15.46 -35.93
C CYS A 135 35.02 -14.25 -35.27
N THR A 136 33.70 -14.28 -35.14
CA THR A 136 32.88 -13.29 -34.47
C THR A 136 32.05 -13.97 -33.39
N VAL A 137 32.20 -13.50 -32.16
CA VAL A 137 31.43 -13.91 -31.00
C VAL A 137 30.33 -12.88 -30.79
N SER A 138 29.09 -13.31 -30.89
CA SER A 138 27.92 -12.51 -30.53
C SER A 138 27.59 -12.73 -29.07
N ILE A 139 27.38 -11.63 -28.34
CA ILE A 139 27.08 -11.61 -26.92
C ILE A 139 25.76 -10.89 -26.76
N ASP A 140 24.72 -11.62 -26.38
CA ASP A 140 23.37 -11.10 -26.20
C ASP A 140 23.03 -11.07 -24.71
N VAL A 141 22.71 -9.88 -24.20
CA VAL A 141 22.29 -9.65 -22.81
C VAL A 141 20.92 -8.99 -22.77
N THR A 142 19.99 -9.65 -22.10
CA THR A 142 18.60 -9.16 -21.96
C THR A 142 18.22 -9.15 -20.47
N PRO A 143 18.23 -7.99 -19.81
CA PRO A 143 17.62 -7.84 -18.49
C PRO A 143 16.12 -8.10 -18.60
N GLY A 144 15.57 -9.00 -17.79
CA GLY A 144 14.13 -9.29 -17.75
C GLY A 144 13.34 -8.24 -16.97
N LYS A 145 12.02 -8.35 -16.99
CA LYS A 145 11.10 -7.35 -16.38
C LYS A 145 11.20 -7.32 -14.85
N ASP A 146 11.64 -8.43 -14.25
CA ASP A 146 11.81 -8.54 -12.80
C ASP A 146 13.23 -8.20 -12.37
N PHE A 147 14.11 -7.78 -13.29
CA PHE A 147 15.45 -7.28 -12.96
C PHE A 147 15.35 -6.12 -11.96
N CYS A 148 14.60 -5.07 -12.29
CA CYS A 148 14.48 -3.87 -11.45
C CYS A 148 13.50 -4.07 -10.29
N THR A 149 13.99 -4.10 -9.04
CA THR A 149 13.14 -4.16 -7.82
C THR A 149 12.51 -2.81 -7.47
N SER A 150 11.53 -2.79 -6.54
CA SER A 150 10.80 -1.55 -6.19
C SER A 150 11.68 -0.46 -5.60
N ASN A 151 12.85 -0.84 -5.10
CA ASN A 151 13.83 0.07 -4.52
C ASN A 151 15.00 0.35 -5.49
N ALA A 152 14.88 -0.04 -6.76
CA ALA A 152 15.89 0.22 -7.77
C ALA A 152 16.05 1.74 -8.02
N GLY A 153 17.29 2.19 -8.10
CA GLY A 153 17.66 3.55 -8.46
C GLY A 153 17.84 3.75 -9.97
N SER A 154 18.39 4.89 -10.34
CA SER A 154 18.65 5.25 -11.75
C SER A 154 19.92 4.60 -12.33
N ALA A 155 20.81 4.07 -11.49
CA ALA A 155 22.16 3.61 -11.88
C ALA A 155 22.42 2.15 -11.46
N GLU A 156 21.56 1.24 -11.92
CA GLU A 156 21.73 -0.20 -11.69
C GLU A 156 22.69 -0.82 -12.71
N TYR A 157 23.35 -1.93 -12.37
CA TYR A 157 24.30 -2.55 -13.29
C TYR A 157 24.34 -4.06 -13.24
N ILE A 158 24.84 -4.65 -14.34
CA ILE A 158 25.18 -6.05 -14.51
C ILE A 158 26.64 -6.13 -14.93
N ASN A 159 27.49 -6.80 -14.14
CA ASN A 159 28.83 -7.14 -14.56
C ASN A 159 28.89 -8.63 -14.93
N ALA A 160 29.43 -8.92 -16.11
CA ALA A 160 29.65 -10.28 -16.57
C ALA A 160 31.07 -10.43 -17.12
N ARG A 161 31.55 -11.67 -17.14
CA ARG A 161 32.84 -12.02 -17.73
C ARG A 161 32.65 -13.15 -18.72
N ILE A 162 33.32 -13.03 -19.86
CA ILE A 162 33.39 -14.08 -20.87
C ILE A 162 34.80 -14.63 -20.92
N THR A 163 34.90 -15.95 -20.90
CA THR A 163 36.15 -16.69 -21.10
C THR A 163 36.01 -17.63 -22.29
N PHE A 164 37.13 -17.95 -22.92
CA PHE A 164 37.21 -18.87 -24.06
C PHE A 164 38.06 -20.08 -23.68
N GLU A 165 37.89 -21.21 -24.38
CA GLU A 165 38.62 -22.44 -24.07
C GLU A 165 40.12 -22.33 -24.34
N SER A 166 40.52 -21.69 -25.46
CA SER A 166 41.93 -21.61 -25.88
C SER A 166 42.46 -20.17 -26.05
N ILE A 167 41.72 -19.15 -25.62
CA ILE A 167 42.18 -17.75 -25.63
C ILE A 167 42.39 -17.29 -24.18
N GLU A 168 43.59 -16.81 -23.88
CA GLU A 168 43.96 -16.34 -22.53
C GLU A 168 43.24 -15.03 -22.13
N GLU A 169 42.89 -14.21 -23.11
CA GLU A 169 42.09 -13.00 -22.88
C GLU A 169 40.65 -13.31 -22.49
N ALA A 170 40.10 -12.47 -21.63
CA ALA A 170 38.70 -12.51 -21.22
C ALA A 170 38.03 -11.18 -21.56
N VAL A 171 36.72 -11.21 -21.76
CA VAL A 171 35.92 -10.00 -22.00
C VAL A 171 35.17 -9.63 -20.74
N GLU A 172 35.39 -8.42 -20.24
CA GLU A 172 34.68 -7.85 -19.09
C GLU A 172 33.54 -6.95 -19.56
N LEU A 173 32.32 -7.28 -19.19
CA LEU A 173 31.10 -6.58 -19.59
C LEU A 173 30.54 -5.84 -18.38
N LYS A 174 30.20 -4.56 -18.58
CA LYS A 174 29.44 -3.75 -17.63
C LYS A 174 28.27 -3.10 -18.34
N TYR A 175 27.07 -3.58 -18.03
CA TYR A 175 25.83 -2.99 -18.52
C TYR A 175 25.22 -2.11 -17.44
N HIS A 176 24.92 -0.85 -17.77
CA HIS A 176 24.10 0.03 -16.95
C HIS A 176 22.64 -0.11 -17.35
N VAL A 177 21.77 -0.38 -16.39
CA VAL A 177 20.35 -0.64 -16.60
C VAL A 177 19.53 0.43 -15.87
N PRO A 178 19.01 1.44 -16.57
CA PRO A 178 18.17 2.45 -15.94
C PRO A 178 16.85 1.81 -15.50
N CYS A 179 16.57 1.84 -14.19
CA CYS A 179 15.34 1.32 -13.59
C CYS A 179 14.37 2.41 -13.14
N ALA A 180 14.77 3.68 -13.26
CA ALA A 180 13.99 4.85 -12.88
C ALA A 180 14.25 5.98 -13.88
N CYS A 181 13.31 6.91 -13.97
CA CYS A 181 13.39 8.08 -14.82
C CYS A 181 14.24 9.18 -14.19
N GLU A 182 14.92 9.99 -15.00
CA GLU A 182 15.69 11.13 -14.51
C GLU A 182 14.81 12.18 -13.82
N CYS A 183 13.62 12.43 -14.38
CA CYS A 183 12.62 13.32 -13.80
C CYS A 183 12.22 12.90 -12.38
N SER A 184 12.28 11.60 -12.06
CA SER A 184 11.90 11.06 -10.74
C SER A 184 12.94 11.33 -9.65
N LYS A 185 14.15 11.80 -10.03
CA LYS A 185 15.15 12.30 -9.07
C LYS A 185 14.69 13.61 -8.40
N LYS A 186 13.78 14.35 -9.04
CA LYS A 186 13.15 15.53 -8.44
C LYS A 186 12.05 15.09 -7.49
N LEU A 187 11.95 15.76 -6.34
CA LEU A 187 10.83 15.53 -5.44
C LEU A 187 9.51 15.87 -6.14
N PRO A 188 8.47 15.05 -5.97
CA PRO A 188 7.15 15.35 -6.53
C PRO A 188 6.63 16.66 -5.95
N GLU A 189 5.92 17.43 -6.77
CA GLU A 189 5.15 18.57 -6.28
C GLU A 189 3.92 18.04 -5.57
N LEU A 190 3.89 18.17 -4.24
CA LEU A 190 2.81 17.65 -3.43
C LEU A 190 1.55 18.52 -3.59
N SER A 191 0.39 17.89 -3.73
CA SER A 191 -0.90 18.58 -3.90
C SER A 191 -0.85 19.66 -5.00
N ALA A 192 -0.20 19.30 -6.11
CA ALA A 192 0.13 20.23 -7.18
C ALA A 192 -1.13 20.86 -7.78
N THR A 193 -1.07 22.17 -8.06
CA THR A 193 -2.22 22.89 -8.64
C THR A 193 -2.62 22.34 -10.01
N ILE A 194 -1.65 21.83 -10.79
CA ILE A 194 -1.91 21.18 -12.07
C ILE A 194 -2.72 19.88 -11.92
N CYS A 195 -2.63 19.22 -10.77
CA CYS A 195 -3.41 18.03 -10.42
C CYS A 195 -4.66 18.40 -9.59
N ASN A 196 -5.22 19.61 -9.81
CA ASN A 196 -6.33 20.18 -9.05
C ASN A 196 -6.14 20.17 -7.51
N SER A 197 -4.90 20.13 -7.03
CA SER A 197 -4.56 19.91 -5.62
C SER A 197 -5.11 18.61 -5.02
N HIS A 198 -5.47 17.66 -5.88
CA HIS A 198 -5.99 16.33 -5.54
C HIS A 198 -5.03 15.21 -5.95
N GLY A 199 -3.77 15.56 -6.22
CA GLY A 199 -2.71 14.60 -6.51
C GLY A 199 -1.33 15.23 -6.45
N ASP A 200 -0.33 14.37 -6.50
CA ASP A 200 1.07 14.76 -6.59
C ASP A 200 1.51 14.77 -8.07
N TYR A 201 2.32 15.75 -8.47
CA TYR A 201 2.82 15.85 -9.84
C TYR A 201 4.28 15.41 -9.95
N SER A 202 4.56 14.49 -10.86
CA SER A 202 5.91 14.05 -11.17
C SER A 202 6.01 13.53 -12.60
N CYS A 203 7.14 13.81 -13.27
CA CYS A 203 7.42 13.28 -14.61
C CYS A 203 6.31 13.55 -15.64
N GLY A 204 5.60 14.68 -15.54
CA GLY A 204 4.53 14.99 -16.49
C GLY A 204 3.14 14.45 -16.13
N ALA A 205 3.02 13.56 -15.14
CA ALA A 205 1.78 12.89 -14.79
C ALA A 205 1.34 13.20 -13.35
N CYS A 206 0.04 13.17 -13.13
CA CYS A 206 -0.57 13.29 -11.81
C CYS A 206 -0.78 11.91 -11.16
N SER A 207 -0.32 11.77 -9.92
CA SER A 207 -0.67 10.64 -9.05
C SER A 207 -1.81 11.07 -8.14
N CYS A 208 -3.04 10.76 -8.55
CA CYS A 208 -4.24 11.18 -7.82
C CYS A 208 -4.34 10.55 -6.43
N TYR A 209 -4.80 11.35 -5.48
CA TYR A 209 -5.14 10.89 -4.16
C TYR A 209 -6.38 10.00 -4.22
N LYS A 210 -6.64 9.33 -3.09
CA LYS A 210 -7.81 8.47 -2.94
C LYS A 210 -9.09 9.22 -3.32
N ASP A 211 -9.98 8.54 -4.03
CA ASP A 211 -11.29 9.03 -4.49
C ASP A 211 -11.20 10.11 -5.60
N TRP A 212 -10.06 10.24 -6.26
CA TRP A 212 -9.87 11.11 -7.43
C TRP A 212 -9.28 10.34 -8.62
N LYS A 213 -9.70 10.73 -9.82
CA LYS A 213 -9.22 10.22 -11.11
C LYS A 213 -9.23 11.33 -12.16
N GLY A 214 -8.87 10.96 -13.38
CA GLY A 214 -8.68 11.88 -14.48
C GLY A 214 -7.20 12.15 -14.70
N GLU A 215 -6.87 12.71 -15.85
CA GLU A 215 -5.49 13.02 -16.22
C GLU A 215 -4.85 14.03 -15.25
N PHE A 216 -5.67 14.91 -14.69
CA PHE A 216 -5.31 15.98 -13.78
C PHE A 216 -6.02 15.88 -12.42
N CYS A 217 -6.54 14.71 -12.05
CA CYS A 217 -7.29 14.48 -10.82
C CYS A 217 -8.52 15.41 -10.67
N GLU A 218 -9.15 15.73 -11.79
CA GLU A 218 -10.30 16.64 -11.91
C GLU A 218 -11.64 15.95 -11.61
N GLU A 219 -11.68 14.62 -11.65
CA GLU A 219 -12.89 13.83 -11.42
C GLU A 219 -12.83 13.13 -10.07
N SER A 220 -13.92 13.15 -9.31
CA SER A 220 -14.07 12.28 -8.14
C SER A 220 -14.31 10.84 -8.60
N ASP A 221 -13.46 9.90 -8.16
CA ASP A 221 -13.63 8.47 -8.40
C ASP A 221 -14.30 7.78 -7.21
N CYS A 222 -15.62 7.92 -7.14
CA CYS A 222 -16.41 7.40 -6.03
C CYS A 222 -16.83 5.93 -6.20
N GLY A 223 -16.23 5.18 -7.13
CA GLY A 223 -16.69 3.83 -7.49
C GLY A 223 -18.11 3.83 -8.09
N HIS A 224 -18.68 2.65 -8.33
CA HIS A 224 -20.05 2.51 -8.85
C HIS A 224 -21.16 2.87 -7.84
N ASP A 225 -20.80 3.38 -6.65
CA ASP A 225 -21.72 3.94 -5.68
C ASP A 225 -22.07 5.38 -6.10
N ARG A 226 -22.79 5.44 -7.22
CA ARG A 226 -23.37 6.63 -7.85
C ARG A 226 -24.14 7.46 -6.82
N GLY A 227 -23.92 8.78 -6.83
CA GLY A 227 -24.92 9.86 -6.97
C GLY A 227 -26.12 10.00 -6.01
N ASP A 228 -26.48 8.94 -5.28
CA ASP A 228 -27.74 8.80 -4.54
C ASP A 228 -27.49 8.40 -3.07
N VAL A 229 -26.24 8.10 -2.70
CA VAL A 229 -25.85 7.75 -1.32
C VAL A 229 -25.77 9.03 -0.50
N SER A 230 -26.91 9.47 0.01
CA SER A 230 -26.92 10.34 1.17
C SER A 230 -26.16 9.63 2.29
N CYS A 231 -25.24 10.31 2.98
CA CYS A 231 -24.70 9.80 4.24
C CYS A 231 -25.81 9.51 5.28
N MET A 232 -27.02 9.99 5.01
CA MET A 232 -28.17 9.75 5.84
C MET A 232 -28.50 8.27 5.85
N SER A 233 -28.33 7.67 7.02
CA SER A 233 -28.60 6.25 7.25
C SER A 233 -30.08 5.94 7.05
N PRO A 234 -30.44 4.88 6.31
CA PRO A 234 -31.84 4.49 6.13
C PRO A 234 -32.48 3.97 7.42
N ILE A 235 -31.66 3.65 8.43
CA ILE A 235 -32.12 3.10 9.72
C ILE A 235 -32.75 4.19 10.58
N ASN A 236 -32.08 5.34 10.70
CA ASN A 236 -32.47 6.39 11.64
C ASN A 236 -32.56 7.80 11.03
N ASN A 237 -32.35 7.93 9.71
CA ASN A 237 -32.31 9.20 8.99
C ASN A 237 -31.32 10.22 9.59
N LEU A 238 -30.23 9.75 10.19
CA LEU A 238 -29.13 10.59 10.66
C LEU A 238 -27.92 10.40 9.76
N ASP A 239 -27.17 11.49 9.55
CA ASP A 239 -25.88 11.45 8.87
C ASP A 239 -24.95 10.46 9.57
N CYS A 240 -24.48 9.49 8.81
CA CYS A 240 -23.60 8.41 9.26
C CYS A 240 -24.12 7.72 10.52
N SER A 241 -25.43 7.50 10.55
CA SER A 241 -26.16 6.90 11.68
C SER A 241 -25.95 7.64 13.01
N GLY A 242 -25.54 8.91 12.96
CA GLY A 242 -25.14 9.72 14.10
C GLY A 242 -23.73 9.42 14.65
N ASN A 243 -23.04 8.42 14.10
CA ASN A 243 -21.74 7.89 14.55
C ASN A 243 -20.58 8.28 13.63
N GLY A 244 -20.80 9.25 12.75
CA GLY A 244 -19.76 9.84 11.91
C GLY A 244 -20.16 11.22 11.40
N TYR A 245 -19.48 11.66 10.36
CA TYR A 245 -19.82 12.83 9.57
C TYR A 245 -19.57 12.56 8.08
N CYS A 246 -20.33 13.23 7.20
CA CYS A 246 -20.05 13.21 5.77
C CYS A 246 -18.71 13.88 5.48
N GLY A 247 -17.78 13.15 4.88
CA GLY A 247 -16.48 13.68 4.47
C GLY A 247 -16.17 13.44 2.99
N GLY A 248 -15.39 14.34 2.41
CA GLY A 248 -14.82 14.17 1.08
C GLY A 248 -15.75 14.51 -0.10
N PRO A 249 -15.20 14.53 -1.32
CA PRO A 249 -15.94 14.86 -2.56
C PRO A 249 -17.04 13.83 -2.88
N CYS A 250 -16.93 12.61 -2.36
CA CYS A 250 -17.89 11.52 -2.55
C CYS A 250 -18.96 11.41 -1.46
N GLN A 251 -19.00 12.35 -0.49
CA GLN A 251 -19.94 12.32 0.64
C GLN A 251 -19.97 10.96 1.36
N THR A 252 -18.79 10.39 1.66
CA THR A 252 -18.70 9.11 2.36
C THR A 252 -18.64 9.31 3.87
N CYS A 253 -19.18 8.35 4.60
CA CYS A 253 -19.22 8.43 6.06
C CYS A 253 -17.85 8.19 6.70
N GLN A 254 -17.37 9.19 7.44
CA GLN A 254 -16.21 9.07 8.31
C GLN A 254 -16.67 8.81 9.74
N CYS A 255 -16.47 7.58 10.22
CA CYS A 255 -16.92 7.15 11.54
C CYS A 255 -16.02 7.71 12.65
N TYR A 256 -16.62 8.11 13.76
CA TYR A 256 -15.89 8.52 14.95
C TYR A 256 -15.13 7.34 15.56
N THR A 257 -13.91 7.60 16.05
CA THR A 257 -13.03 6.58 16.64
C THR A 257 -12.91 6.67 18.16
N ASP A 258 -13.50 7.71 18.75
CA ASP A 258 -13.43 8.07 20.16
C ASP A 258 -14.71 7.72 20.94
N ARG A 259 -15.75 7.24 20.26
CA ARG A 259 -17.02 6.86 20.88
C ARG A 259 -17.00 5.43 21.43
N PRO A 260 -17.82 5.14 22.47
CA PRO A 260 -18.05 3.76 22.92
C PRO A 260 -18.54 2.89 21.76
N GLY A 261 -17.94 1.72 21.57
CA GLY A 261 -18.29 0.83 20.46
C GLY A 261 -17.75 1.22 19.09
N SER A 262 -16.96 2.29 18.98
CA SER A 262 -16.36 2.75 17.71
C SER A 262 -15.53 1.70 16.99
N GLN A 263 -14.98 0.73 17.72
CA GLN A 263 -14.29 -0.43 17.15
C GLN A 263 -15.19 -1.34 16.31
N TYR A 264 -16.50 -1.22 16.45
CA TYR A 264 -17.51 -2.04 15.79
C TYR A 264 -18.35 -1.26 14.79
N PHE A 265 -18.07 0.03 14.54
CA PHE A 265 -18.81 0.81 13.55
C PHE A 265 -18.60 0.27 12.13
N GLU A 266 -19.70 -0.01 11.44
CA GLU A 266 -19.71 -0.56 10.09
C GLU A 266 -19.44 0.56 9.07
N ARG A 267 -18.18 0.73 8.66
CA ARG A 267 -17.77 1.82 7.75
C ARG A 267 -18.49 1.78 6.39
N GLU A 268 -18.73 0.58 5.88
CA GLU A 268 -19.41 0.35 4.59
C GLU A 268 -20.93 0.52 4.70
N ASN A 269 -21.46 0.56 5.92
CA ASN A 269 -22.88 0.71 6.20
C ASN A 269 -23.12 1.97 7.05
N ASN A 270 -22.69 3.13 6.57
CA ASN A 270 -22.96 4.44 7.18
C ASN A 270 -22.66 4.52 8.69
N CYS A 271 -21.58 3.90 9.15
CA CYS A 271 -21.16 3.88 10.56
C CYS A 271 -22.22 3.34 11.53
N VAL A 272 -23.06 2.40 11.07
CA VAL A 272 -24.02 1.70 11.92
C VAL A 272 -23.28 1.01 13.08
N ASP A 273 -23.77 1.20 14.30
CA ASP A 273 -23.25 0.54 15.49
C ASP A 273 -23.98 -0.78 15.80
N LEU A 274 -23.45 -1.55 16.76
CA LEU A 274 -24.03 -2.82 17.15
C LEU A 274 -25.48 -2.69 17.65
N CYS A 275 -25.80 -1.65 18.43
CA CYS A 275 -27.14 -1.47 18.98
C CYS A 275 -28.15 -1.20 17.85
N GLN A 276 -27.78 -0.32 16.93
CA GLN A 276 -28.60 0.02 15.75
C GLN A 276 -28.79 -1.19 14.83
N HIS A 277 -27.72 -1.97 14.58
CA HIS A 277 -27.79 -3.20 13.79
C HIS A 277 -28.76 -4.21 14.42
N ILE A 278 -28.59 -4.50 15.72
CA ILE A 278 -29.42 -5.47 16.44
C ILE A 278 -30.88 -5.00 16.49
N ASN A 279 -31.13 -3.72 16.81
CA ASN A 279 -32.49 -3.19 16.93
C ASN A 279 -33.23 -3.13 15.58
N SER A 280 -32.51 -2.99 14.47
CA SER A 280 -33.12 -2.85 13.14
C SER A 280 -33.33 -4.19 12.42
N TYR A 281 -32.42 -5.14 12.63
CA TYR A 281 -32.40 -6.39 11.85
C TYR A 281 -32.66 -7.63 12.70
N CYS A 282 -32.53 -7.55 14.02
CA CYS A 282 -32.54 -8.71 14.93
C CYS A 282 -33.49 -8.50 16.13
N ASP A 283 -34.47 -7.62 16.02
CA ASP A 283 -35.43 -7.31 17.09
C ASP A 283 -36.31 -8.52 17.48
N SER A 284 -36.70 -9.36 16.52
CA SER A 284 -37.44 -10.60 16.76
C SER A 284 -36.69 -11.54 17.70
N CYS A 285 -35.36 -11.60 17.57
CA CYS A 285 -34.47 -12.38 18.42
C CYS A 285 -34.45 -11.86 19.85
N LEU A 286 -34.52 -10.53 20.03
CA LEU A 286 -34.62 -9.93 21.35
C LEU A 286 -35.96 -10.25 22.00
N GLN A 287 -37.05 -10.45 21.25
CA GLN A 287 -38.37 -10.78 21.80
C GLN A 287 -38.39 -12.18 22.43
N PHE A 288 -37.82 -13.18 21.76
CA PHE A 288 -37.78 -14.58 22.20
C PHE A 288 -36.35 -15.13 22.21
N PRO A 289 -35.53 -14.82 23.24
CA PRO A 289 -34.16 -15.33 23.30
C PRO A 289 -34.17 -16.86 23.40
N SER A 290 -33.73 -17.55 22.34
CA SER A 290 -33.59 -19.01 22.29
C SER A 290 -32.15 -19.47 22.56
N GLU A 291 -31.96 -20.77 22.77
CA GLU A 291 -30.66 -21.35 23.10
C GLU A 291 -29.66 -21.21 21.91
N GLU A 292 -28.65 -20.39 22.14
CA GLU A 292 -27.39 -20.19 21.39
C GLU A 292 -27.40 -19.31 20.12
N ARG A 293 -28.22 -19.56 19.08
CA ARG A 293 -28.18 -18.76 17.82
C ARG A 293 -29.56 -18.39 17.30
N CYS A 294 -29.76 -17.12 16.92
CA CYS A 294 -31.05 -16.69 16.39
C CYS A 294 -31.26 -17.18 14.94
N GLN A 295 -32.45 -17.69 14.63
CA GLN A 295 -32.78 -18.15 13.26
C GLN A 295 -32.99 -16.99 12.29
N ASP A 296 -33.55 -15.88 12.76
CA ASP A 296 -33.85 -14.70 11.95
C ASP A 296 -32.63 -13.78 11.76
N CYS A 297 -31.59 -13.93 12.60
CA CYS A 297 -30.35 -13.17 12.55
C CYS A 297 -29.18 -14.10 12.92
N GLN A 298 -28.63 -14.77 11.91
CA GLN A 298 -27.65 -15.85 12.10
C GLN A 298 -26.36 -15.39 12.77
N ASP A 299 -26.02 -14.11 12.67
CA ASP A 299 -24.82 -13.56 13.27
C ASP A 299 -25.00 -13.26 14.76
N LEU A 300 -26.21 -13.42 15.33
CA LEU A 300 -26.51 -13.09 16.72
C LEU A 300 -26.54 -14.33 17.63
N LEU A 301 -25.68 -14.28 18.65
CA LEU A 301 -25.49 -15.32 19.67
C LEU A 301 -25.87 -14.81 21.06
N PHE A 302 -26.64 -15.59 21.80
CA PHE A 302 -26.99 -15.27 23.20
C PHE A 302 -26.05 -15.97 24.17
N THR A 303 -25.58 -15.24 25.19
CA THR A 303 -24.75 -15.80 26.25
C THR A 303 -25.26 -15.42 27.64
N PRO A 304 -25.07 -16.28 28.67
CA PRO A 304 -25.45 -15.95 30.04
C PRO A 304 -24.77 -14.68 30.54
N PHE A 305 -25.47 -13.92 31.38
CA PHE A 305 -24.95 -12.69 31.97
C PHE A 305 -23.65 -12.94 32.76
N ASN A 306 -22.63 -12.13 32.48
CA ASN A 306 -21.34 -12.18 33.15
C ASN A 306 -20.84 -10.77 33.50
N ALA A 307 -20.99 -10.39 34.78
CA ALA A 307 -20.59 -9.07 35.29
C ALA A 307 -19.08 -8.79 35.18
N THR A 308 -18.23 -9.82 35.15
CA THR A 308 -16.78 -9.66 34.98
C THR A 308 -16.44 -9.35 33.52
N ALA A 309 -17.15 -9.97 32.57
CA ALA A 309 -16.97 -9.72 31.16
C ALA A 309 -17.30 -8.26 30.80
N LEU A 310 -18.33 -7.67 31.40
CA LEU A 310 -18.71 -6.27 31.19
C LEU A 310 -17.62 -5.24 31.58
N LYS A 311 -16.57 -5.64 32.30
CA LYS A 311 -15.44 -4.78 32.67
C LYS A 311 -14.25 -4.92 31.72
N SER A 312 -14.34 -5.75 30.69
CA SER A 312 -13.24 -5.97 29.76
C SER A 312 -12.98 -4.74 28.89
N LYS A 313 -11.68 -4.47 28.68
CA LYS A 313 -11.19 -3.38 27.84
C LYS A 313 -10.34 -3.94 26.71
N ASP A 314 -10.37 -3.27 25.55
CA ASP A 314 -9.49 -3.60 24.43
C ASP A 314 -8.07 -3.01 24.61
N SER A 315 -7.20 -3.22 23.62
CA SER A 315 -5.82 -2.71 23.61
C SER A 315 -5.71 -1.18 23.60
N GLN A 316 -6.81 -0.48 23.29
CA GLN A 316 -6.93 0.97 23.30
C GLN A 316 -7.71 1.48 24.53
N PHE A 317 -7.91 0.61 25.53
CA PHE A 317 -8.61 0.91 26.79
C PHE A 317 -10.10 1.28 26.64
N ARG A 318 -10.75 0.83 25.55
CA ARG A 318 -12.19 1.01 25.30
C ARG A 318 -12.99 -0.17 25.81
N ASP A 319 -14.25 0.05 26.19
CA ASP A 319 -15.15 -1.03 26.58
C ASP A 319 -15.40 -1.98 25.42
N VAL A 320 -15.14 -3.27 25.64
CA VAL A 320 -15.42 -4.33 24.65
C VAL A 320 -16.92 -4.59 24.55
N TRP A 321 -17.63 -4.51 25.67
CA TRP A 321 -19.08 -4.68 25.71
C TRP A 321 -19.79 -3.33 25.64
N VAL A 322 -20.52 -3.12 24.54
CA VAL A 322 -21.33 -1.93 24.30
C VAL A 322 -22.69 -2.13 24.94
N ARG A 323 -23.15 -1.16 25.74
CA ARG A 323 -24.48 -1.21 26.35
C ARG A 323 -25.52 -0.67 25.38
N CYS A 324 -26.59 -1.42 25.20
CA CYS A 324 -27.70 -1.12 24.31
C CYS A 324 -29.02 -1.22 25.07
N ASN A 325 -30.04 -0.52 24.58
CA ASN A 325 -31.40 -0.64 25.05
C ASN A 325 -32.37 -0.57 23.87
N GLU A 326 -33.55 -1.16 24.05
CA GLU A 326 -34.63 -1.10 23.06
C GLU A 326 -35.98 -1.46 23.70
N THR A 327 -37.08 -1.01 23.10
CA THR A 327 -38.44 -1.44 23.44
C THR A 327 -39.02 -2.32 22.35
N VAL A 328 -38.97 -3.63 22.54
CA VAL A 328 -39.47 -4.62 21.57
C VAL A 328 -40.81 -5.16 22.04
N GLY A 329 -41.85 -5.07 21.21
CA GLY A 329 -43.19 -5.58 21.54
C GLY A 329 -43.83 -4.96 22.79
N GLY A 330 -43.47 -3.71 23.11
CA GLY A 330 -43.91 -3.01 24.34
C GLY A 330 -43.10 -3.36 25.58
N CYS A 331 -42.03 -4.17 25.45
CA CYS A 331 -41.14 -4.50 26.55
C CYS A 331 -39.78 -3.80 26.41
N TYR A 332 -39.42 -2.97 27.38
CA TYR A 332 -38.09 -2.37 27.52
C TYR A 332 -37.05 -3.43 27.94
N LYS A 333 -35.99 -3.56 27.15
CA LYS A 333 -34.87 -4.46 27.39
C LYS A 333 -33.56 -3.68 27.40
N GLU A 334 -32.69 -4.04 28.33
CA GLU A 334 -31.29 -3.62 28.34
C GLU A 334 -30.43 -4.84 28.10
N TYR A 335 -29.42 -4.66 27.26
CA TYR A 335 -28.47 -5.71 26.95
C TYR A 335 -27.09 -5.13 26.66
N SER A 336 -26.07 -5.98 26.67
CA SER A 336 -24.73 -5.62 26.27
C SER A 336 -24.29 -6.49 25.11
N ALA A 337 -23.67 -5.89 24.10
CA ALA A 337 -23.25 -6.56 22.87
C ALA A 337 -21.76 -6.36 22.59
N MET A 338 -21.14 -7.35 21.96
CA MET A 338 -19.79 -7.24 21.39
C MET A 338 -19.73 -8.03 20.09
N ARG A 339 -18.75 -7.72 19.22
CA ARG A 339 -18.41 -8.58 18.08
C ARG A 339 -17.19 -9.43 18.43
N ASP A 340 -17.30 -10.74 18.22
CA ASP A 340 -16.22 -11.68 18.48
C ASP A 340 -15.19 -11.73 17.33
N ALA A 341 -14.17 -12.60 17.47
CA ALA A 341 -13.12 -12.75 16.46
C ALA A 341 -13.60 -13.47 15.18
N SER A 342 -14.71 -14.20 15.25
CA SER A 342 -15.34 -14.90 14.11
C SER A 342 -16.21 -13.94 13.30
N GLY A 343 -16.55 -12.78 13.88
CA GLY A 343 -17.44 -11.78 13.31
C GLY A 343 -18.87 -11.86 13.85
N ASP A 344 -19.18 -12.82 14.73
CA ASP A 344 -20.51 -12.98 15.34
C ASP A 344 -20.76 -11.90 16.41
N ILE A 345 -22.01 -11.45 16.51
CA ILE A 345 -22.51 -10.52 17.51
C ILE A 345 -22.96 -11.32 18.74
N VAL A 346 -22.29 -11.14 19.86
CA VAL A 346 -22.61 -11.81 21.13
C VAL A 346 -23.39 -10.86 22.04
N VAL A 347 -24.53 -11.30 22.55
CA VAL A 347 -25.45 -10.50 23.37
C VAL A 347 -25.66 -11.11 24.75
N MET A 348 -25.58 -10.25 25.78
CA MET A 348 -25.97 -10.55 27.16
C MET A 348 -27.17 -9.68 27.56
N ILE A 349 -28.28 -10.28 27.93
CA ILE A 349 -29.44 -9.54 28.47
C ILE A 349 -29.13 -9.11 29.91
N THR A 350 -29.23 -7.81 30.18
CA THR A 350 -28.92 -7.21 31.49
C THR A 350 -30.16 -6.80 32.25
N ALA A 351 -31.25 -6.44 31.56
CA ALA A 351 -32.57 -6.20 32.16
C ALA A 351 -33.70 -6.49 31.15
N SER A 352 -34.86 -6.93 31.65
CA SER A 352 -36.08 -7.20 30.87
C SER A 352 -37.32 -6.99 31.74
N CYS A 353 -38.48 -6.75 31.12
CA CYS A 353 -39.76 -6.51 31.78
C CYS A 353 -40.25 -7.69 32.62
N ASP A 354 -39.85 -8.90 32.26
CA ASP A 354 -40.20 -10.15 32.96
C ASP A 354 -39.35 -10.39 34.22
N GLY A 355 -38.52 -9.41 34.61
CA GLY A 355 -37.50 -9.56 35.64
C GLY A 355 -36.23 -10.21 35.08
N ILE A 356 -35.12 -10.06 35.80
CA ILE A 356 -33.86 -10.72 35.45
C ILE A 356 -34.15 -12.23 35.45
N VAL A 357 -33.93 -12.92 34.33
CA VAL A 357 -33.95 -14.39 34.26
C VAL A 357 -32.70 -14.92 34.97
N ALA A 358 -32.62 -14.67 36.26
CA ALA A 358 -31.70 -15.32 37.17
C ALA A 358 -32.34 -16.66 37.56
N GLY A 359 -32.29 -17.64 36.66
CA GLY A 359 -32.59 -19.04 37.04
C GLY A 359 -33.46 -19.89 36.12
N ALA A 360 -33.51 -19.67 34.81
CA ALA A 360 -34.16 -20.62 33.89
C ALA A 360 -33.14 -21.39 33.03
N ILE A 361 -32.11 -21.99 33.64
CA ILE A 361 -31.41 -23.15 33.05
C ILE A 361 -31.04 -24.13 34.17
N VAL A 362 -32.05 -24.69 34.85
CA VAL A 362 -31.88 -25.96 35.58
C VAL A 362 -32.51 -27.04 34.73
N GLY A 363 -31.83 -27.37 33.64
CA GLY A 363 -32.08 -28.53 32.80
C GLY A 363 -30.75 -29.24 32.63
N THR A 364 -30.62 -30.42 33.23
CA THR A 364 -29.43 -31.26 33.22
C THR A 364 -28.82 -31.43 31.84
N PHE A 365 -27.65 -30.82 31.61
CA PHE A 365 -26.75 -31.19 30.54
C PHE A 365 -25.37 -31.46 31.09
N ARG A 366 -24.83 -32.63 30.73
CA ARG A 366 -23.46 -33.03 31.06
C ARG A 366 -22.53 -32.06 30.35
N ILE A 367 -21.75 -31.32 31.14
CA ILE A 367 -20.70 -30.47 30.62
C ILE A 367 -19.63 -31.37 30.00
N THR A 368 -19.65 -31.50 28.68
CA THR A 368 -18.45 -31.89 27.94
C THR A 368 -17.68 -30.59 27.72
N ILE A 369 -16.77 -30.27 28.66
CA ILE A 369 -15.75 -29.25 28.44
C ILE A 369 -14.83 -29.80 27.34
N PRO A 370 -14.79 -29.16 26.16
CA PRO A 370 -13.50 -28.64 25.74
C PRO A 370 -13.59 -27.26 25.04
N VAL A 371 -12.50 -26.49 25.14
CA VAL A 371 -12.05 -25.40 24.24
C VAL A 371 -12.04 -23.95 24.75
N ILE A 372 -12.94 -23.47 25.61
CA ILE A 372 -12.97 -21.99 25.88
C ILE A 372 -11.82 -21.47 26.79
N LEU A 373 -11.24 -22.29 27.66
CA LEU A 373 -10.10 -21.86 28.50
C LEU A 373 -8.73 -21.98 27.81
N GLY A 374 -8.61 -22.77 26.74
CA GLY A 374 -7.35 -22.94 26.01
C GLY A 374 -7.01 -21.74 25.14
N ILE A 375 -8.01 -21.10 24.53
CA ILE A 375 -7.81 -20.02 23.56
C ILE A 375 -7.43 -18.70 24.26
N ILE A 376 -8.05 -18.39 25.40
CA ILE A 376 -7.76 -17.15 26.16
C ILE A 376 -6.35 -17.18 26.78
N GLY A 377 -5.92 -18.34 27.28
CA GLY A 377 -4.56 -18.54 27.81
C GLY A 377 -3.48 -18.48 26.71
N PHE A 378 -3.77 -19.01 25.52
CA PHE A 378 -2.81 -19.01 24.42
C PHE A 378 -2.66 -17.62 23.79
N VAL A 379 -3.75 -16.86 23.65
CA VAL A 379 -3.71 -15.46 23.15
C VAL A 379 -2.96 -14.54 24.12
N ALA A 380 -3.14 -14.72 25.43
CA ALA A 380 -2.38 -13.95 26.42
C ALA A 380 -0.87 -14.29 26.40
N ALA A 381 -0.51 -15.56 26.23
CA ALA A 381 0.88 -16.01 26.19
C ALA A 381 1.60 -15.61 24.87
N THR A 382 0.92 -15.70 23.73
CA THR A 382 1.49 -15.29 22.44
C THR A 382 1.58 -13.77 22.29
N ALA A 383 0.61 -13.01 22.81
CA ALA A 383 0.68 -11.55 22.85
C ALA A 383 1.78 -11.05 23.80
N ALA A 384 1.99 -11.70 24.95
CA ALA A 384 3.08 -11.36 25.86
C ALA A 384 4.46 -11.67 25.24
N ALA A 385 4.60 -12.79 24.53
CA ALA A 385 5.84 -13.14 23.82
C ALA A 385 6.11 -12.19 22.63
N ALA A 386 5.09 -11.86 21.84
CA ALA A 386 5.21 -10.92 20.73
C ALA A 386 5.52 -9.49 21.22
N GLY A 387 4.88 -9.04 22.30
CA GLY A 387 5.17 -7.76 22.95
C GLY A 387 6.58 -7.70 23.55
N TYR A 388 7.04 -8.79 24.17
CA TYR A 388 8.41 -8.89 24.72
C TYR A 388 9.48 -8.89 23.62
N LEU A 389 9.24 -9.59 22.51
CA LEU A 389 10.15 -9.60 21.36
C LEU A 389 10.15 -8.24 20.64
N ALA A 390 8.99 -7.59 20.46
CA ALA A 390 8.89 -6.26 19.90
C ALA A 390 9.55 -5.19 20.80
N TYR A 391 9.48 -5.34 22.12
CA TYR A 391 10.17 -4.46 23.08
C TYR A 391 11.70 -4.59 22.99
N ARG A 392 12.24 -5.82 22.88
CA ARG A 392 13.68 -6.04 22.70
C ARG A 392 14.21 -5.69 21.30
N ALA A 393 13.35 -5.72 20.29
CA ALA A 393 13.71 -5.37 18.90
C ALA A 393 13.62 -3.86 18.62
N ARG A 394 13.14 -3.04 19.57
CA ARG A 394 13.21 -1.59 19.44
C ARG A 394 14.68 -1.17 19.47
N ALA A 395 15.13 -0.52 18.39
CA ALA A 395 16.33 0.29 18.43
C ALA A 395 16.22 1.27 19.62
N PRO A 396 17.31 1.53 20.37
CA PRO A 396 17.27 2.53 21.43
C PRO A 396 16.70 3.81 20.84
N PRO A 397 15.80 4.51 21.57
CA PRO A 397 15.26 5.76 21.06
C PRO A 397 16.44 6.65 20.69
N LEU A 398 16.49 7.07 19.42
CA LEU A 398 17.37 8.17 19.02
C LEU A 398 17.07 9.29 20.01
N PRO A 399 18.09 9.86 20.68
CA PRO A 399 17.86 10.96 21.59
C PRO A 399 17.13 12.05 20.79
N LEU A 400 15.90 12.35 21.20
CA LEU A 400 15.17 13.51 20.71
C LEU A 400 16.09 14.69 21.00
N MET A 401 16.59 15.32 19.93
CA MET A 401 17.13 16.66 20.02
C MET A 401 16.05 17.50 20.69
N ASP A 402 16.34 17.99 21.89
CA ASP A 402 15.48 18.88 22.66
C ASP A 402 14.92 19.98 21.74
N PRO A 403 13.60 20.07 21.52
CA PRO A 403 13.03 21.32 21.05
C PRO A 403 13.19 22.33 22.18
N GLN A 404 14.23 23.17 22.13
CA GLN A 404 14.37 24.38 22.94
C GLN A 404 13.28 25.43 22.63
N TYR A 405 12.00 25.05 22.66
CA TYR A 405 10.88 25.98 22.44
C TYR A 405 9.67 25.65 23.31
N THR A 406 9.88 25.36 24.60
CA THR A 406 8.82 25.50 25.60
C THR A 406 9.45 25.91 26.91
N ASN A 407 9.91 27.17 26.97
CA ASN A 407 9.97 28.03 28.17
C ASN A 407 10.48 29.42 27.72
N ILE A 408 9.73 30.06 26.84
CA ILE A 408 9.81 31.52 26.70
C ILE A 408 8.52 32.02 27.35
N GLY A 409 8.66 32.66 28.52
CA GLY A 409 7.55 33.33 29.17
C GLY A 409 6.92 34.32 28.21
N ALA A 410 5.61 34.53 28.34
CA ALA A 410 4.91 35.57 27.62
C ALA A 410 5.53 36.93 27.95
N GLU A 411 6.45 37.39 27.10
CA GLU A 411 6.86 38.78 27.02
C GLU A 411 5.98 39.46 25.98
N ASP A 412 5.24 40.45 26.47
CA ASP A 412 4.32 41.31 25.74
C ASP A 412 5.15 42.19 24.80
N CYS A 413 5.27 41.80 23.53
CA CYS A 413 5.98 42.56 22.51
C CYS A 413 5.04 42.88 21.33
N THR A 414 4.53 44.11 21.35
CA THR A 414 3.88 44.78 20.22
C THR A 414 4.89 45.01 19.10
N GLY A 415 5.17 43.97 18.32
CA GLY A 415 6.01 44.03 17.12
C GLY A 415 5.20 44.41 15.89
N VAL A 416 5.37 45.65 15.43
CA VAL A 416 4.79 46.14 14.17
C VAL A 416 5.35 45.34 12.99
N ASN A 417 4.49 44.82 12.11
CA ASN A 417 4.87 44.06 10.91
C ASN A 417 5.78 44.90 9.98
N PRO A 418 7.03 44.48 9.71
CA PRO A 418 7.99 45.25 8.90
C PRO A 418 7.65 45.28 7.39
N LEU A 419 6.59 44.60 6.93
CA LEU A 419 6.12 44.63 5.54
C LEU A 419 4.86 45.48 5.31
N TYR A 420 4.28 46.08 6.36
CA TYR A 420 3.11 46.94 6.20
C TYR A 420 3.53 48.40 5.95
N LYS A 421 3.38 48.87 4.71
CA LYS A 421 3.36 50.30 4.39
C LYS A 421 1.90 50.77 4.36
N PRO A 422 1.44 51.62 5.29
CA PRO A 422 0.11 52.20 5.19
C PRO A 422 0.01 53.10 3.94
N PRO A 423 -1.14 53.14 3.26
CA PRO A 423 -1.35 54.04 2.13
C PRO A 423 -1.21 55.50 2.59
N THR A 424 -0.34 56.25 1.94
CA THR A 424 -0.15 57.68 2.19
C THR A 424 -1.24 58.45 1.44
N SER A 425 -2.40 58.66 2.06
CA SER A 425 -3.43 59.58 1.56
C SER A 425 -3.38 60.89 2.35
N SER A 426 -2.44 61.77 2.00
CA SER A 426 -2.56 63.19 2.36
C SER A 426 -3.03 63.98 1.14
N PHE A 427 -4.35 64.03 0.94
CA PHE A 427 -4.96 65.02 0.06
C PHE A 427 -5.17 66.30 0.88
N ILE A 428 -4.30 67.29 0.70
CA ILE A 428 -4.48 68.61 1.30
C ILE A 428 -5.57 69.33 0.51
N ASN A 429 -6.75 69.47 1.09
CA ASN A 429 -7.82 70.29 0.54
C ASN A 429 -7.42 71.78 0.62
N PRO A 430 -7.29 72.53 -0.49
CA PRO A 430 -6.87 73.93 -0.48
C PRO A 430 -7.88 74.90 0.18
N THR A 431 -9.04 74.43 0.63
CA THR A 431 -10.18 75.30 0.99
C THR A 431 -10.24 75.67 2.47
N TYR A 432 -9.42 75.09 3.36
CA TYR A 432 -9.42 75.44 4.78
C TYR A 432 -7.99 75.64 5.32
N ARG A 433 -7.43 76.83 5.07
CA ARG A 433 -6.42 77.44 5.94
C ARG A 433 -7.13 78.51 6.78
N LYS A 434 -7.25 78.27 8.08
CA LYS A 434 -7.42 79.31 9.10
C LYS A 434 -6.53 78.99 10.27
#